data_AF-A0A970XZS4-F1
#
_entry.id   AF-A0A970XZS4-F1
#
_cell.length_a   1.000
_cell.length_b   1.000
_cell.length_c   1.000
_cell.angle_alpha   90.00
_cell.angle_beta   90.00
_cell.angle_gamma   90.00
#
_symmetry.space_group_name_H-M   'P 1'
#
loop_
_entity.id
_entity.type
_entity.pdbx_description
1 polymer ?
#
loop_
_entity_poly.entity_id
_entity_poly.type
_entity_poly.pdbx_seq_one_letter_code
_entity_poly.pdbx_strand_id
1 'polypeptide(L)'
;NKTYYRMGKIRVNDFCPPGMHLKDLLSASLIGAGYIPLHAASIVAENRGNMLVGAAGIGKTSILAYALQNGYPYLADDMTVIDTECNIFPCSGISSIAYESGLENIINGKEIKGNSLTDKITSIVPPLKYISQKPYLDINMLFPQSELADRTRAGKVFILEKGNSEVVKISKEQAFHKIITINRMEFPYSGNQLLLLYSLFNKWLDMNTLRQKEEAAIKNLVASVDCYLCIAPNSKEHFRLIQDNI
;
A
#
# COMPACT_ATOMS: atom_id res chain seq x y z
N ASN A 1 9.67 -21.95 -14.04
CA ASN A 1 10.77 -22.87 -13.70
C ASN A 1 10.50 -23.46 -12.31
N LYS A 2 10.16 -24.76 -12.21
CA LYS A 2 9.80 -25.43 -10.94
C LYS A 2 10.96 -25.47 -9.93
N THR A 3 12.19 -25.55 -10.42
CA THR A 3 13.42 -25.57 -9.60
C THR A 3 13.66 -24.21 -8.95
N TYR A 4 13.51 -23.12 -9.71
CA TYR A 4 13.61 -21.75 -9.19
C TYR A 4 12.57 -21.45 -8.10
N TYR A 5 11.33 -21.94 -8.23
CA TYR A 5 10.30 -21.79 -7.20
C TYR A 5 10.62 -22.56 -5.90
N ARG A 6 11.25 -23.74 -6.01
CA ARG A 6 11.68 -24.52 -4.84
C ARG A 6 12.88 -23.90 -4.13
N MET A 7 13.82 -23.31 -4.87
CA MET A 7 15.03 -22.68 -4.32
C MET A 7 14.77 -21.24 -3.84
N GLY A 8 13.83 -20.52 -4.46
CA GLY A 8 13.49 -19.13 -4.18
C GLY A 8 12.63 -18.90 -2.93
N LYS A 9 12.69 -19.78 -1.93
CA LYS A 9 12.09 -19.51 -0.60
C LYS A 9 13.06 -18.81 0.35
N ILE A 10 14.34 -18.80 0.02
CA ILE A 10 15.42 -18.21 0.81
C ILE A 10 16.26 -17.37 -0.15
N ARG A 11 16.61 -16.15 0.26
CA ARG A 11 17.55 -15.31 -0.50
C ARG A 11 18.92 -15.98 -0.45
N VAL A 12 19.41 -16.45 -1.61
CA VAL A 12 20.77 -16.99 -1.74
C VAL A 12 21.57 -15.98 -2.55
N ASN A 13 22.44 -15.21 -1.90
CA ASN A 13 23.18 -14.09 -2.50
C ASN A 13 22.23 -13.08 -3.19
N ASP A 14 22.46 -12.77 -4.46
CA ASP A 14 21.64 -11.84 -5.26
C ASP A 14 20.37 -12.48 -5.83
N PHE A 15 20.18 -13.79 -5.64
CA PHE A 15 19.00 -14.49 -6.14
C PHE A 15 17.82 -14.30 -5.18
N CYS A 16 16.98 -13.33 -5.53
CA CYS A 16 15.73 -13.07 -4.84
C CYS A 16 14.63 -14.06 -5.29
N PRO A 17 13.65 -14.36 -4.41
CA PRO A 17 12.44 -15.09 -4.78
C PRO A 17 11.73 -14.47 -5.99
N PRO A 18 11.11 -15.27 -6.88
CA PRO A 18 10.33 -14.75 -8.02
C PRO A 18 9.25 -13.74 -7.61
N GLY A 19 8.64 -13.95 -6.44
CA GLY A 19 7.61 -13.05 -5.92
C GLY A 19 8.11 -11.64 -5.64
N MET A 20 9.40 -11.47 -5.29
CA MET A 20 9.98 -10.14 -5.06
C MET A 20 10.12 -9.34 -6.37
N HIS A 21 10.36 -10.01 -7.49
CA HIS A 21 10.43 -9.35 -8.79
C HIS A 21 9.06 -9.08 -9.40
N LEU A 22 8.02 -9.80 -8.97
CA LEU A 22 6.68 -9.65 -9.52
C LEU A 22 6.08 -8.28 -9.23
N LYS A 23 6.32 -7.74 -8.02
CA LYS A 23 5.86 -6.40 -7.62
C LYS A 23 6.48 -5.31 -8.51
N ASP A 24 7.79 -5.40 -8.75
CA ASP A 24 8.51 -4.47 -9.61
C ASP A 24 8.06 -4.57 -11.07
N LEU A 25 7.88 -5.80 -11.57
CA LEU A 25 7.38 -6.06 -12.92
C LEU A 25 5.96 -5.50 -13.10
N LEU A 26 5.08 -5.74 -12.13
CA LEU A 26 3.72 -5.20 -12.11
C LEU A 26 3.77 -3.69 -12.14
N SER A 27 4.58 -3.07 -11.28
CA SER A 27 4.70 -1.61 -11.21
C SER A 27 5.19 -1.02 -12.53
N ALA A 28 6.26 -1.57 -13.11
CA ALA A 28 6.78 -1.14 -14.40
C ALA A 28 5.75 -1.32 -15.54
N SER A 29 4.99 -2.42 -15.52
CA SER A 29 3.97 -2.71 -16.54
C SER A 29 2.79 -1.74 -16.44
N LEU A 30 2.30 -1.48 -15.22
CA LEU A 30 1.24 -0.50 -14.97
C LEU A 30 1.66 0.90 -15.44
N ILE A 31 2.85 1.35 -15.02
CA ILE A 31 3.37 2.68 -15.39
C ILE A 31 3.52 2.77 -16.91
N GLY A 32 3.97 1.69 -17.55
CA GLY A 32 4.08 1.61 -18.99
C GLY A 32 2.74 1.84 -19.71
N ALA A 33 1.66 1.29 -19.15
CA ALA A 33 0.28 1.43 -19.62
C ALA A 33 -0.43 2.73 -19.17
N GLY A 34 0.24 3.61 -18.41
CA GLY A 34 -0.36 4.88 -17.96
C GLY A 34 -1.10 4.80 -16.62
N TYR A 35 -0.92 3.70 -15.88
CA TYR A 35 -1.45 3.50 -14.54
C TYR A 35 -0.31 3.57 -13.52
N ILE A 36 -0.41 4.44 -12.52
CA ILE A 36 0.65 4.66 -11.56
C ILE A 36 0.26 4.02 -10.22
N PRO A 37 0.97 2.97 -9.79
CA PRO A 37 0.82 2.47 -8.43
C PRO A 37 1.43 3.47 -7.45
N LEU A 38 0.68 3.77 -6.39
CA LEU A 38 1.07 4.61 -5.27
C LEU A 38 1.05 3.79 -3.99
N HIS A 39 2.08 3.93 -3.14
CA HIS A 39 2.12 3.28 -1.84
C HIS A 39 1.21 4.02 -0.86
N ALA A 40 -0.08 3.71 -0.97
CA ALA A 40 -1.15 4.41 -0.31
C ALA A 40 -2.35 3.48 -0.12
N ALA A 41 -3.06 3.69 0.98
CA ALA A 41 -4.44 3.24 1.11
C ALA A 41 -5.39 4.33 0.62
N SER A 42 -6.61 3.98 0.24
CA SER A 42 -7.59 4.98 -0.21
C SER A 42 -9.01 4.66 0.22
N ILE A 43 -9.70 5.70 0.69
CA ILE A 43 -11.10 5.67 1.13
C ILE A 43 -11.94 6.63 0.31
N VAL A 44 -13.24 6.37 0.22
CA VAL A 44 -14.18 7.27 -0.46
C VAL A 44 -14.94 8.10 0.56
N ALA A 45 -14.93 9.41 0.36
CA ALA A 45 -15.80 10.33 1.08
C ALA A 45 -16.14 11.51 0.17
N GLU A 46 -17.32 12.10 0.35
CA GLU A 46 -17.82 13.18 -0.50
C GLU A 46 -17.76 12.84 -2.02
N ASN A 47 -18.01 11.58 -2.39
CA ASN A 47 -17.89 11.06 -3.75
C ASN A 47 -16.49 11.20 -4.40
N ARG A 48 -15.43 11.33 -3.59
CA ARG A 48 -14.04 11.42 -4.03
C ARG A 48 -13.18 10.38 -3.31
N GLY A 49 -12.14 9.92 -3.98
CA GLY A 49 -11.16 9.02 -3.36
C GLY A 49 -10.05 9.81 -2.65
N ASN A 50 -10.00 9.69 -1.33
CA ASN A 50 -9.00 10.30 -0.47
C ASN A 50 -7.87 9.30 -0.20
N MET A 51 -6.63 9.72 -0.43
CA MET A 51 -5.44 8.86 -0.34
C MET A 51 -4.68 9.07 0.96
N LEU A 52 -4.23 7.98 1.55
CA LEU A 52 -3.42 7.90 2.76
C LEU A 52 -2.01 7.44 2.37
N VAL A 53 -1.10 8.39 2.20
CA VAL A 53 0.29 8.14 1.77
C VAL A 53 1.20 8.17 2.98
N GLY A 54 2.13 7.22 3.09
CA GLY A 54 3.08 7.23 4.20
C GLY A 54 4.08 6.09 4.09
N ALA A 55 5.18 6.16 4.84
CA ALA A 55 6.17 5.09 4.87
C ALA A 55 5.56 3.75 5.35
N ALA A 56 6.21 2.64 5.01
CA ALA A 56 5.84 1.32 5.53
C ALA A 56 5.82 1.32 7.07
N GLY A 57 4.79 0.70 7.67
CA GLY A 57 4.64 0.63 9.14
C GLY A 57 4.14 1.91 9.83
N ILE A 58 3.78 2.97 9.09
CA ILE A 58 3.15 4.17 9.67
C ILE A 58 1.73 3.90 10.19
N GLY A 59 1.08 2.84 9.70
CA GLY A 59 -0.27 2.44 10.09
C GLY A 59 -1.37 2.78 9.10
N LYS A 60 -1.06 2.96 7.80
CA LYS A 60 -2.06 3.16 6.71
C LYS A 60 -3.20 2.13 6.78
N THR A 61 -2.82 0.86 6.87
CA THR A 61 -3.71 -0.29 6.99
C THR A 61 -4.61 -0.20 8.22
N SER A 62 -4.05 0.21 9.37
CA SER A 62 -4.81 0.40 10.60
C SER A 62 -5.77 1.59 10.51
N ILE A 63 -5.36 2.69 9.86
CA ILE A 63 -6.23 3.85 9.59
C ILE A 63 -7.39 3.43 8.68
N LEU A 64 -7.11 2.66 7.63
CA LEU A 64 -8.13 2.09 6.76
C LEU A 64 -9.11 1.22 7.56
N ALA A 65 -8.63 0.36 8.46
CA ALA A 65 -9.51 -0.42 9.34
C ALA A 65 -10.45 0.46 10.18
N TYR A 66 -9.95 1.56 10.75
CA TYR A 66 -10.81 2.53 11.46
C TYR A 66 -11.83 3.19 10.52
N ALA A 67 -11.45 3.52 9.29
CA ALA A 67 -12.38 4.08 8.31
C ALA A 67 -13.49 3.09 7.95
N LEU A 68 -13.16 1.82 7.72
CA LEU A 68 -14.15 0.76 7.46
C LEU A 68 -15.10 0.55 8.64
N GLN A 69 -14.59 0.57 9.87
CA GLN A 69 -15.42 0.49 11.09
C GLN A 69 -16.41 1.66 11.21
N ASN A 70 -16.07 2.81 10.62
CA ASN A 70 -16.93 4.01 10.60
C ASN A 70 -17.76 4.12 9.32
N GLY A 71 -17.83 3.07 8.49
CA GLY A 71 -18.71 3.00 7.33
C GLY A 71 -18.21 3.73 6.08
N TYR A 72 -16.92 4.08 6.01
CA TYR A 72 -16.35 4.63 4.79
C TYR A 72 -16.11 3.51 3.76
N PRO A 73 -16.59 3.65 2.51
CA PRO A 73 -16.16 2.78 1.43
C PRO A 73 -14.66 2.94 1.17
N TYR A 74 -14.03 1.90 0.63
CA TYR A 74 -12.60 1.93 0.31
C TYR A 74 -12.34 1.56 -1.14
N LEU A 75 -11.18 1.97 -1.64
CA LEU A 75 -10.72 1.65 -3.00
C LEU A 75 -9.55 0.69 -2.95
N ALA A 76 -8.57 0.96 -2.09
CA ALA A 76 -7.36 0.16 -2.04
C ALA A 76 -6.70 0.14 -0.66
N ASP A 77 -5.97 -0.94 -0.43
CA ASP A 77 -5.05 -1.10 0.70
C ASP A 77 -3.64 -1.36 0.16
N ASP A 78 -2.63 -0.77 0.82
CA ASP A 78 -1.19 -0.84 0.50
C ASP A 78 -0.74 -0.26 -0.86
N MET A 79 -1.48 -0.52 -1.94
CA MET A 79 -1.22 -0.06 -3.30
C MET A 79 -2.47 0.53 -3.93
N THR A 80 -2.52 1.86 -4.02
CA THR A 80 -3.55 2.60 -4.76
C THR A 80 -3.09 2.82 -6.19
N VAL A 81 -3.91 2.49 -7.19
CA VAL A 81 -3.57 2.72 -8.61
C VAL A 81 -4.33 3.93 -9.13
N ILE A 82 -3.60 4.87 -9.75
CA ILE A 82 -4.19 6.04 -10.40
C ILE A 82 -3.92 6.05 -11.91
N ASP A 83 -4.77 6.69 -12.70
CA ASP A 83 -4.44 7.02 -14.10
C ASP A 83 -3.92 8.47 -14.25
N THR A 84 -3.55 8.82 -15.47
CA THR A 84 -3.10 10.17 -15.82
C THR A 84 -4.16 11.26 -15.65
N GLU A 85 -5.45 10.91 -15.52
CA GLU A 85 -6.56 11.82 -15.27
C GLU A 85 -6.90 11.94 -13.76
N CYS A 86 -6.07 11.33 -12.90
CA CYS A 86 -6.25 11.26 -11.45
C CYS A 86 -7.51 10.52 -11.01
N ASN A 87 -7.95 9.52 -11.77
CA ASN A 87 -8.92 8.56 -11.30
C ASN A 87 -8.23 7.44 -10.53
N ILE A 88 -8.80 7.08 -9.40
CA ILE A 88 -8.34 6.00 -8.53
C ILE A 88 -9.14 4.74 -8.87
N PHE A 89 -8.41 3.65 -9.08
CA PHE A 89 -8.99 2.35 -9.39
C PHE A 89 -9.04 1.48 -8.14
N PRO A 90 -10.11 0.72 -7.93
CA PRO A 90 -10.17 -0.23 -6.84
C PRO A 90 -9.08 -1.29 -6.98
N CYS A 91 -8.30 -1.49 -5.92
CA CYS A 91 -7.20 -2.44 -5.87
C CYS A 91 -7.16 -3.06 -4.46
N SER A 92 -7.87 -4.17 -4.27
CA SER A 92 -7.98 -4.80 -2.95
C SER A 92 -6.79 -5.71 -2.63
N GLY A 93 -5.89 -5.26 -1.74
CA GLY A 93 -4.86 -6.09 -1.10
C GLY A 93 -5.38 -6.69 0.21
N ILE A 94 -6.20 -7.73 0.12
CA ILE A 94 -7.14 -8.17 1.19
C ILE A 94 -6.46 -8.71 2.47
N SER A 95 -5.16 -9.05 2.46
CA SER A 95 -4.53 -9.76 3.59
C SER A 95 -3.95 -8.87 4.70
N SER A 96 -3.51 -7.65 4.42
CA SER A 96 -2.70 -6.87 5.38
C SER A 96 -3.54 -6.31 6.53
N ILE A 97 -4.78 -5.90 6.24
CA ILE A 97 -5.73 -5.32 7.21
C ILE A 97 -6.00 -6.24 8.39
N ALA A 98 -6.17 -7.54 8.13
CA ALA A 98 -6.47 -8.53 9.16
C ALA A 98 -5.36 -8.69 10.21
N TYR A 99 -4.11 -8.62 9.76
CA TYR A 99 -2.95 -8.89 10.61
C TYR A 99 -2.45 -7.65 11.34
N GLU A 100 -2.36 -6.51 10.66
CA GLU A 100 -1.82 -5.29 11.30
C GLU A 100 -2.77 -4.66 12.32
N SER A 101 -4.06 -4.96 12.25
CA SER A 101 -5.07 -4.49 13.20
C SER A 101 -5.14 -5.35 14.48
N GLY A 102 -4.42 -6.46 14.56
CA GLY A 102 -4.55 -7.44 15.66
C GLY A 102 -5.89 -8.17 15.67
N LEU A 103 -6.70 -8.00 14.62
CA LEU A 103 -8.02 -8.63 14.45
C LEU A 103 -7.93 -10.12 14.12
N GLU A 104 -6.74 -10.65 13.85
CA GLU A 104 -6.47 -12.10 13.80
C GLU A 104 -6.94 -12.86 15.05
N ASN A 105 -7.00 -12.18 16.21
CA ASN A 105 -7.52 -12.74 17.46
C ASN A 105 -9.03 -12.59 17.61
N ILE A 106 -9.71 -11.92 16.68
CA ILE A 106 -11.14 -11.63 16.72
C ILE A 106 -11.80 -12.27 15.49
N ILE A 107 -12.17 -13.54 15.61
CA ILE A 107 -13.04 -14.21 14.65
C ILE A 107 -14.43 -14.34 15.29
N ASN A 108 -15.47 -13.84 14.63
CA ASN A 108 -16.86 -13.85 15.11
C ASN A 108 -17.08 -13.17 16.48
N GLY A 109 -16.41 -12.04 16.75
CA GLY A 109 -16.63 -11.27 17.98
C GLY A 109 -16.18 -11.96 19.27
N LYS A 110 -15.42 -13.06 19.18
CA LYS A 110 -14.80 -13.76 20.30
C LYS A 110 -13.30 -13.61 20.22
N GLU A 111 -12.68 -13.09 21.28
CA GLU A 111 -11.23 -13.17 21.48
C GLU A 111 -10.81 -14.64 21.51
N ILE A 112 -10.16 -15.09 20.46
CA ILE A 112 -9.40 -16.33 20.49
C ILE A 112 -8.12 -16.01 21.26
N LYS A 113 -8.08 -16.37 22.55
CA LYS A 113 -6.83 -16.39 23.31
C LYS A 113 -5.86 -17.30 22.55
N GLY A 114 -4.87 -16.70 21.89
CA GLY A 114 -3.82 -17.43 21.18
C GLY A 114 -3.22 -18.49 22.09
N ASN A 115 -3.16 -19.73 21.59
CA ASN A 115 -2.46 -20.81 22.27
C ASN A 115 -0.95 -20.45 22.31
N SER A 116 -0.54 -19.81 23.41
CA SER A 116 0.81 -19.34 23.81
C SER A 116 1.99 -20.27 23.50
N LEU A 117 1.74 -21.54 23.17
CA LEU A 117 2.74 -22.55 22.86
C LEU A 117 3.21 -22.51 21.39
N THR A 118 2.32 -22.27 20.42
CA THR A 118 2.70 -22.30 18.99
C THR A 118 3.47 -21.06 18.55
N ASP A 119 3.15 -19.90 19.12
CA ASP A 119 3.86 -18.64 18.85
C ASP A 119 5.27 -18.64 19.45
N LYS A 120 5.45 -19.26 20.62
CA LYS A 120 6.77 -19.50 21.21
C LYS A 120 7.60 -20.45 20.36
N ILE A 121 7.02 -21.54 19.88
CA ILE A 121 7.77 -22.54 19.08
C ILE A 121 8.20 -21.98 17.72
N THR A 122 7.35 -21.21 17.05
CA THR A 122 7.69 -20.55 15.77
C THR A 122 8.67 -19.38 15.91
N SER A 123 8.79 -18.78 17.11
CA SER A 123 9.84 -17.79 17.40
C SER A 123 11.23 -18.39 17.62
N ILE A 124 11.32 -19.68 17.97
CA ILE A 124 12.58 -20.37 18.31
C ILE A 124 13.23 -21.01 17.08
N VAL A 125 12.45 -21.37 16.06
CA VAL A 125 12.95 -22.04 14.85
C VAL A 125 12.67 -21.17 13.61
N PRO A 126 13.66 -20.35 13.17
CA PRO A 126 13.51 -19.40 12.05
C PRO A 126 12.89 -19.96 10.76
N PRO A 127 13.20 -21.20 10.30
CA PRO A 127 12.60 -21.73 9.06
C PRO A 127 11.12 -22.07 9.18
N LEU A 128 10.57 -22.32 10.38
CA LEU A 128 9.13 -22.59 10.54
C LEU A 128 8.28 -21.33 10.34
N LYS A 129 8.83 -20.15 10.60
CA LYS A 129 8.19 -18.86 10.33
C LYS A 129 7.90 -18.64 8.84
N TYR A 130 8.68 -19.26 7.95
CA TYR A 130 8.49 -19.24 6.50
C TYR A 130 7.52 -20.32 6.00
N ILE A 131 7.18 -21.30 6.84
CA ILE A 131 6.22 -22.38 6.54
C ILE A 131 4.81 -22.00 7.02
N SER A 132 4.71 -21.18 8.06
CA SER A 132 3.45 -20.61 8.52
C SER A 132 2.96 -19.57 7.51
N GLN A 133 2.26 -20.03 6.47
CA GLN A 133 1.44 -19.16 5.64
C GLN A 133 0.33 -18.62 6.52
N LYS A 134 0.45 -17.35 6.89
CA LYS A 134 -0.60 -16.59 7.55
C LYS A 134 -1.91 -16.76 6.76
N PRO A 135 -3.01 -17.29 7.35
CA PRO A 135 -4.26 -17.48 6.64
C PRO A 135 -4.77 -16.19 5.99
N TYR A 136 -5.23 -16.31 4.75
CA TYR A 136 -5.92 -15.22 4.07
C TYR A 136 -7.24 -14.93 4.80
N LEU A 137 -7.39 -13.72 5.34
CA LEU A 137 -8.65 -13.27 5.94
C LEU A 137 -9.38 -12.37 4.94
N ASP A 138 -10.65 -12.68 4.68
CA ASP A 138 -11.52 -11.83 3.87
C ASP A 138 -11.91 -10.58 4.66
N ILE A 139 -11.82 -9.42 4.01
CA ILE A 139 -12.22 -8.14 4.60
C ILE A 139 -13.70 -8.13 4.96
N ASN A 140 -14.55 -8.84 4.21
CA ASN A 140 -15.98 -8.96 4.49
C ASN A 140 -16.24 -9.77 5.77
N MET A 141 -15.31 -10.64 6.17
CA MET A 141 -15.42 -11.35 7.45
C MET A 141 -15.08 -10.45 8.63
N LEU A 142 -14.18 -9.47 8.44
CA LEU A 142 -13.76 -8.53 9.48
C LEU A 142 -14.68 -7.31 9.57
N PHE A 143 -15.12 -6.84 8.41
CA PHE A 143 -15.95 -5.66 8.22
C PHE A 143 -17.08 -6.06 7.27
N PRO A 144 -18.15 -6.72 7.76
CA PRO A 144 -19.28 -7.13 6.92
C PRO A 144 -19.99 -5.98 6.23
N GLN A 145 -19.82 -4.76 6.75
CA GLN A 145 -20.35 -3.52 6.20
C GLN A 145 -19.33 -2.77 5.33
N SER A 146 -18.14 -3.35 5.09
CA SER A 146 -17.17 -2.72 4.20
C SER A 146 -17.66 -2.76 2.76
N GLU A 147 -17.52 -1.62 2.09
CA GLU A 147 -17.91 -1.45 0.70
C GLU A 147 -16.65 -1.18 -0.11
N LEU A 148 -16.34 -2.06 -1.07
CA LEU A 148 -15.35 -1.77 -2.10
C LEU A 148 -16.01 -0.87 -3.15
N ALA A 149 -15.58 0.39 -3.19
CA ALA A 149 -16.15 1.37 -4.09
C ALA A 149 -15.67 1.18 -5.54
N ASP A 150 -16.49 1.65 -6.48
CA ASP A 150 -16.09 1.79 -7.88
C ASP A 150 -15.03 2.87 -8.08
N ARG A 151 -14.41 2.86 -9.26
CA ARG A 151 -13.48 3.92 -9.70
C ARG A 151 -14.05 5.31 -9.41
N THR A 152 -13.25 6.15 -8.78
CA THR A 152 -13.61 7.55 -8.49
C THR A 152 -12.43 8.48 -8.71
N ARG A 153 -12.71 9.78 -8.82
CA ARG A 153 -11.67 10.80 -8.99
C ARG A 153 -11.03 11.14 -7.65
N ALA A 154 -9.72 11.39 -7.66
CA ALA A 154 -8.97 11.79 -6.48
C ALA A 154 -9.55 13.07 -5.83
N GLY A 155 -9.62 13.07 -4.50
CA GLY A 155 -10.15 14.16 -3.66
C GLY A 155 -9.05 14.92 -2.92
N LYS A 156 -8.62 14.37 -1.79
CA LYS A 156 -7.53 14.88 -0.95
C LYS A 156 -6.42 13.83 -0.79
N VAL A 157 -5.20 14.29 -0.52
CA VAL A 157 -4.06 13.43 -0.18
C VAL A 157 -3.59 13.77 1.23
N PHE A 158 -3.60 12.78 2.12
CA PHE A 158 -3.05 12.88 3.47
C PHE A 158 -1.73 12.13 3.53
N ILE A 159 -0.64 12.86 3.79
CA ILE A 159 0.70 12.30 3.99
C ILE A 159 0.92 12.11 5.49
N LEU A 160 1.19 10.89 5.92
CA LEU A 160 1.20 10.48 7.32
C LEU A 160 2.59 10.55 7.94
N GLU A 161 2.71 11.16 9.11
CA GLU A 161 3.93 11.19 9.91
C GLU A 161 3.66 10.97 11.40
N LYS A 162 4.62 10.40 12.13
CA LYS A 162 4.53 10.27 13.59
C LYS A 162 4.97 11.55 14.26
N GLY A 163 4.17 12.02 15.22
CA GLY A 163 4.51 13.19 16.02
C GLY A 163 3.32 13.70 16.82
N ASN A 164 3.32 15.00 17.14
CA ASN A 164 2.20 15.64 17.81
C ASN A 164 1.03 15.82 16.84
N SER A 165 -0.20 15.65 17.33
CA SER A 165 -1.42 15.73 16.52
C SER A 165 -1.55 17.08 15.83
N GLU A 166 -1.42 17.08 14.50
CA GLU A 166 -1.53 18.28 13.67
C GLU A 166 -1.93 17.89 12.24
N VAL A 167 -2.74 18.72 11.58
CA VAL A 167 -3.01 18.62 10.14
C VAL A 167 -2.69 19.97 9.51
N VAL A 168 -1.75 19.96 8.57
CA VAL A 168 -1.29 21.17 7.89
C VAL A 168 -1.39 20.98 6.39
N LYS A 169 -2.01 21.93 5.69
CA LYS A 169 -1.97 21.96 4.23
C LYS A 169 -0.55 22.29 3.77
N ILE A 170 0.01 21.47 2.88
CA ILE A 170 1.40 21.62 2.40
C ILE A 170 1.46 22.08 0.95
N SER A 171 2.63 22.60 0.55
CA SER A 171 2.86 23.02 -0.84
C SER A 171 2.86 21.81 -1.79
N LYS A 172 2.58 22.06 -3.07
CA LYS A 172 2.55 21.00 -4.09
C LYS A 172 3.92 20.36 -4.28
N GLU A 173 4.98 21.15 -4.18
CA GLU A 173 6.38 20.71 -4.27
C GLU A 173 6.74 19.80 -3.10
N GLN A 174 6.35 20.18 -1.88
CA GLN A 174 6.57 19.34 -0.70
C GLN A 174 5.79 18.03 -0.79
N ALA A 175 4.52 18.08 -1.22
CA ALA A 175 3.70 16.90 -1.43
C ALA A 175 4.29 15.96 -2.47
N PHE A 176 4.66 16.49 -3.65
CA PHE A 176 5.32 15.73 -4.72
C PHE A 176 6.57 15.02 -4.20
N HIS A 177 7.47 15.76 -3.54
CA HIS A 177 8.71 15.22 -3.02
C HIS A 177 8.49 14.09 -2.02
N LYS A 178 7.54 14.24 -1.09
CA LYS A 178 7.20 13.19 -0.12
C LYS A 178 6.58 11.96 -0.81
N ILE A 179 5.58 12.16 -1.69
CA ILE A 179 4.90 11.06 -2.37
C ILE A 179 5.87 10.27 -3.25
N ILE A 180 6.67 10.94 -4.10
CA ILE A 180 7.61 10.22 -4.98
C ILE A 180 8.68 9.48 -4.19
N THR A 181 9.16 10.05 -3.08
CA THR A 181 10.17 9.42 -2.22
C THR A 181 9.60 8.16 -1.57
N ILE A 182 8.40 8.26 -0.98
CA ILE A 182 7.70 7.11 -0.40
C ILE A 182 7.45 6.04 -1.46
N ASN A 183 6.99 6.44 -2.65
CA ASN A 183 6.68 5.51 -3.72
C ASN A 183 7.92 4.73 -4.20
N ARG A 184 9.05 5.43 -4.38
CA ARG A 184 10.30 4.82 -4.85
C ARG A 184 10.95 3.90 -3.82
N MET A 185 10.74 4.16 -2.53
CA MET A 185 11.14 3.24 -1.47
C MET A 185 10.35 1.92 -1.55
N GLU A 186 9.06 1.99 -1.92
CA GLU A 186 8.17 0.83 -1.94
C GLU A 186 8.21 0.04 -3.26
N PHE A 187 8.38 0.73 -4.40
CA PHE A 187 8.39 0.18 -5.76
C PHE A 187 9.72 0.48 -6.47
N PRO A 188 10.83 -0.19 -6.10
CA PRO A 188 12.15 0.03 -6.68
C PRO A 188 12.32 -0.57 -8.09
N TYR A 189 11.29 -0.55 -8.93
CA TYR A 189 11.25 -1.22 -10.24
C TYR A 189 12.43 -0.82 -11.15
N SER A 190 12.83 0.44 -11.09
CA SER A 190 13.89 0.96 -11.96
C SER A 190 15.31 0.49 -11.59
N GLY A 191 15.48 -0.07 -10.38
CA GLY A 191 16.74 -0.68 -9.92
C GLY A 191 16.75 -2.20 -10.03
N ASN A 192 15.66 -2.82 -10.50
CA ASN A 192 15.56 -4.26 -10.58
C ASN A 192 16.43 -4.79 -11.75
N GLN A 193 17.47 -5.56 -11.40
CA GLN A 193 18.46 -6.08 -12.36
C GLN A 193 17.83 -6.93 -13.46
N LEU A 194 16.77 -7.69 -13.17
CA LEU A 194 16.10 -8.52 -14.18
C LEU A 194 15.33 -7.65 -15.18
N LEU A 195 14.68 -6.58 -14.71
CA LEU A 195 13.99 -5.64 -15.60
C LEU A 195 14.98 -4.85 -16.47
N LEU A 196 16.11 -4.45 -15.90
CA LEU A 196 17.19 -3.80 -16.64
C LEU A 196 17.76 -4.72 -17.73
N LEU A 197 18.06 -5.97 -17.39
CA LEU A 197 18.53 -6.97 -18.36
C LEU A 197 17.47 -7.24 -19.43
N TYR A 198 16.20 -7.33 -19.05
CA TYR A 198 15.11 -7.52 -19.98
C TYR A 198 15.00 -6.34 -20.96
N SER A 199 15.13 -5.11 -20.47
CA SER A 199 15.12 -3.88 -21.29
C SER A 199 16.32 -3.78 -22.24
N LEU A 200 17.45 -4.46 -21.95
CA LEU A 200 18.60 -4.49 -22.85
C LEU A 200 18.31 -5.32 -24.12
N PHE A 201 17.60 -6.43 -23.97
CA PHE A 201 17.35 -7.37 -25.06
C PHE A 201 16.00 -7.18 -25.77
N ASN A 202 15.08 -6.43 -25.17
CA ASN A 202 13.73 -6.23 -25.70
C ASN A 202 13.44 -4.73 -25.86
N LYS A 203 12.58 -4.37 -26.83
CA LYS A 203 12.05 -3.00 -27.00
C LYS A 203 11.00 -2.63 -25.93
N TRP A 204 11.15 -3.13 -24.71
CA TRP A 204 10.31 -2.68 -23.59
C TRP A 204 10.67 -1.22 -23.27
N LEU A 205 9.71 -0.46 -22.75
CA LEU A 205 9.92 0.90 -22.26
C LEU A 205 11.19 1.04 -21.41
N ASP A 206 12.08 1.94 -21.83
CA ASP A 206 13.27 2.31 -21.08
C ASP A 206 12.90 2.80 -19.67
N MET A 207 13.72 2.48 -18.68
CA MET A 207 13.46 2.78 -17.27
C MET A 207 13.33 4.28 -17.00
N ASN A 208 14.01 5.14 -17.76
CA ASN A 208 13.86 6.59 -17.60
C ASN A 208 12.50 7.06 -18.11
N THR A 209 11.99 6.45 -19.18
CA THR A 209 10.64 6.75 -19.68
C THR A 209 9.59 6.40 -18.64
N LEU A 210 9.73 5.26 -17.97
CA LEU A 210 8.84 4.86 -16.86
C LEU A 210 8.90 5.87 -15.70
N ARG A 211 10.10 6.28 -15.27
CA ARG A 211 10.28 7.30 -14.23
C ARG A 211 9.62 8.63 -14.60
N GLN A 212 9.77 9.09 -15.85
CA GLN A 212 9.17 10.33 -16.31
C GLN A 212 7.63 10.25 -16.31
N LYS A 213 7.06 9.11 -16.73
CA LYS A 213 5.62 8.87 -16.67
C LYS A 213 5.09 8.91 -15.23
N GLU A 214 5.77 8.22 -14.31
CA GLU A 214 5.45 8.24 -12.88
C GLU A 214 5.50 9.67 -12.31
N GLU A 215 6.60 10.39 -12.54
CA GLU A 215 6.75 11.76 -12.05
C GLU A 215 5.69 12.71 -12.61
N ALA A 216 5.39 12.62 -13.91
CA ALA A 216 4.41 13.47 -14.56
C ALA A 216 3.00 13.25 -13.97
N ALA A 217 2.62 12.00 -13.75
CA ALA A 217 1.33 11.66 -13.16
C ALA A 217 1.22 12.05 -11.68
N ILE A 218 2.28 11.87 -10.87
CA ILE A 218 2.27 12.32 -9.47
C ILE A 218 2.25 13.86 -9.40
N LYS A 219 2.96 14.56 -10.30
CA LYS A 219 2.85 16.02 -10.44
C LYS A 219 1.42 16.45 -10.77
N ASN A 220 0.77 15.76 -11.71
CA ASN A 220 -0.61 16.04 -12.07
C ASN A 220 -1.57 15.80 -10.89
N LEU A 221 -1.35 14.72 -10.13
CA LEU A 221 -2.12 14.42 -8.93
C LEU A 221 -2.03 15.57 -7.94
N VAL A 222 -0.82 15.95 -7.51
CA VAL A 222 -0.66 17.00 -6.48
C VAL A 222 -1.16 18.35 -6.97
N ALA A 223 -1.07 18.65 -8.27
CA ALA A 223 -1.63 19.87 -8.83
C ALA A 223 -3.17 19.89 -8.76
N SER A 224 -3.81 18.74 -8.88
CA SER A 224 -5.26 18.59 -8.98
C SER A 224 -5.99 18.50 -7.63
N VAL A 225 -5.29 18.16 -6.54
CA VAL A 225 -5.89 17.86 -5.23
C VAL A 225 -5.22 18.61 -4.10
N ASP A 226 -5.94 18.88 -3.02
CA ASP A 226 -5.32 19.40 -1.81
C ASP A 226 -4.51 18.32 -1.09
N CYS A 227 -3.32 18.70 -0.63
CA CYS A 227 -2.39 17.81 0.05
C CYS A 227 -2.15 18.31 1.48
N TYR A 228 -2.26 17.40 2.43
CA TYR A 228 -2.11 17.66 3.84
C TYR A 228 -1.00 16.78 4.42
N LEU A 229 -0.21 17.34 5.31
CA LEU A 229 0.61 16.59 6.24
C LEU A 229 -0.24 16.31 7.48
N CYS A 230 -0.50 15.05 7.76
CA CYS A 230 -1.22 14.58 8.94
C CYS A 230 -0.21 13.94 9.89
N ILE A 231 0.06 14.61 10.99
CA ILE A 231 1.00 14.20 12.02
C ILE A 231 0.20 13.69 13.22
N ALA A 232 0.49 12.50 13.72
CA ALA A 232 -0.19 11.98 14.90
C ALA A 232 0.67 10.95 15.64
N PRO A 233 0.41 10.69 16.94
CA PRO A 233 1.17 9.70 17.70
C PRO A 233 0.83 8.25 17.31
N ASN A 234 -0.37 8.00 16.76
CA ASN A 234 -0.84 6.66 16.41
C ASN A 234 -1.92 6.69 15.32
N SER A 235 -2.23 5.52 14.75
CA SER A 235 -3.19 5.35 13.66
C SER A 235 -4.61 5.78 13.99
N LYS A 236 -5.06 5.62 15.25
CA LYS A 236 -6.40 6.03 15.67
C LYS A 236 -6.54 7.55 15.63
N GLU A 237 -5.52 8.25 16.11
CA GLU A 237 -5.48 9.70 16.10
C GLU A 237 -5.29 10.26 14.69
N HIS A 238 -4.48 9.60 13.84
CA HIS A 238 -4.47 9.90 12.40
C HIS A 238 -5.86 9.83 11.79
N PHE A 239 -6.60 8.75 12.03
CA PHE A 239 -7.95 8.59 11.48
C PHE A 239 -8.87 9.71 11.94
N ARG A 240 -8.87 10.06 13.23
CA ARG A 240 -9.67 11.17 13.76
C ARG A 240 -9.36 12.49 13.05
N LEU A 241 -8.08 12.84 12.93
CA LEU A 241 -7.64 14.06 12.26
C LEU A 241 -8.03 14.08 10.78
N ILE A 242 -7.94 12.93 10.10
CA ILE A 242 -8.38 12.80 8.71
C ILE A 242 -9.89 12.99 8.60
N GLN A 243 -10.67 12.34 9.47
CA GLN A 243 -12.13 12.45 9.50
C GLN A 243 -12.61 13.90 9.69
N ASP A 244 -11.95 14.67 10.56
CA ASP A 244 -12.27 16.07 10.80
C ASP A 244 -11.94 16.99 9.60
N ASN A 245 -11.17 16.49 8.61
CA ASN A 245 -10.68 17.25 7.46
C ASN A 245 -11.09 16.66 6.11
N ILE A 246 -11.94 15.63 6.12
CA ILE A 246 -12.51 15.01 4.91
C ILE A 246 -13.77 15.75 4.48
#